data_AF-A0A9P6ENH4-F1
#
_entry.id   AF-A0A9P6ENH4-F1
#
_cell.length_a   1.000
_cell.length_b   1.000
_cell.length_c   1.000
_cell.angle_alpha   90.00
_cell.angle_beta   90.00
_cell.angle_gamma   90.00
#
_symmetry.space_group_name_H-M   'P 1'
#
loop_
_entity.id
_entity.type
_entity.pdbx_description
1 polymer ?
#
loop_
_entity_poly.entity_id
_entity_poly.type
_entity_poly.pdbx_seq_one_letter_code
_entity_poly.pdbx_strand_id
1 'polypeptide(L)'
;MLKVVIFDIGGVVMQSPFVAIGEYERGLSLPVNYINCSITGRGSQGAWAKFERGEIELFQFYRDFGKELSDSVNGNIWYKEYCNRRGLECPPLPSELTVDGRELFGAMMRAASRYDQHMRHALLKLRIAGQHKLVALTNNFARVDIPVEEATFLGWDDGPTPNHLRGLFDDFCDSSSLGMRKPEARFYLLACERSGIEPSEAVFLDDIGLNLKSAKALGMETIRK
;
A
#
# COMPACT_ATOMS: atom_id res chain seq x y z
N MET A 1 25.06 -1.26 -16.57
CA MET A 1 23.97 -1.98 -17.26
C MET A 1 23.06 -2.51 -16.17
N LEU A 2 21.74 -2.31 -16.30
CA LEU A 2 20.79 -2.78 -15.30
C LEU A 2 20.75 -4.31 -15.30
N LYS A 3 20.83 -4.91 -14.12
CA LYS A 3 20.78 -6.36 -13.89
C LYS A 3 19.49 -6.79 -13.18
N VAL A 4 18.90 -5.88 -12.39
CA VAL A 4 17.74 -6.17 -11.55
C VAL A 4 16.66 -5.11 -11.76
N VAL A 5 15.42 -5.57 -11.89
CA VAL A 5 14.23 -4.73 -11.89
C VAL A 5 13.47 -4.99 -10.59
N ILE A 6 13.39 -3.97 -9.74
CA ILE A 6 12.73 -4.02 -8.45
C ILE A 6 11.37 -3.35 -8.56
N PHE A 7 10.31 -4.02 -8.12
CA PHE A 7 8.94 -3.54 -8.17
C PHE A 7 8.38 -3.37 -6.77
N ASP A 8 7.71 -2.24 -6.52
CA ASP A 8 6.64 -2.22 -5.53
C ASP A 8 5.47 -3.11 -6.00
N ILE A 9 4.66 -3.55 -5.05
CA ILE A 9 3.51 -4.41 -5.30
C ILE A 9 2.23 -3.60 -5.31
N GLY A 10 1.84 -3.01 -4.18
CA GLY A 10 0.63 -2.19 -4.08
C GLY A 10 0.77 -0.91 -4.90
N GLY A 11 -0.24 -0.55 -5.69
CA GLY A 11 -0.20 0.65 -6.53
C GLY A 11 0.61 0.51 -7.82
N VAL A 12 1.58 -0.42 -7.89
CA VAL A 12 2.40 -0.69 -9.08
C VAL A 12 1.97 -1.96 -9.81
N VAL A 13 2.32 -3.14 -9.31
CA VAL A 13 1.96 -4.44 -9.95
C VAL A 13 0.50 -4.79 -9.70
N MET A 14 0.04 -4.50 -8.49
CA MET A 14 -1.34 -4.63 -8.05
C MET A 14 -1.99 -3.25 -7.97
N GLN A 15 -3.32 -3.20 -8.07
CA GLN A 15 -4.07 -1.97 -7.87
C GLN A 15 -3.85 -1.42 -6.47
N SER A 16 -3.98 -0.10 -6.32
CA SER A 16 -3.86 0.55 -5.03
C SER A 16 -5.09 0.25 -4.16
N PRO A 17 -4.93 -0.12 -2.88
CA PRO A 17 -6.06 -0.30 -1.96
C PRO A 17 -6.91 0.98 -1.81
N PHE A 18 -6.30 2.14 -2.04
CA PHE A 18 -6.95 3.45 -1.95
C PHE A 18 -8.01 3.69 -3.03
N VAL A 19 -8.06 2.88 -4.11
CA VAL A 19 -9.11 2.97 -5.12
C VAL A 19 -10.49 2.67 -4.53
N ALA A 20 -10.58 1.71 -3.60
CA ALA A 20 -11.84 1.33 -2.96
C ALA A 20 -12.41 2.44 -2.07
N ILE A 21 -11.55 3.31 -1.53
CA ILE A 21 -11.98 4.40 -0.64
C ILE A 21 -12.90 5.37 -1.37
N GLY A 22 -12.60 5.71 -2.62
CA GLY A 22 -13.46 6.63 -3.39
C GLY A 22 -14.85 6.04 -3.71
N GLU A 23 -14.97 4.72 -3.84
CA GLU A 23 -16.28 4.06 -3.99
C GLU A 23 -17.05 4.06 -2.66
N TYR A 24 -16.35 3.78 -1.56
CA TYR A 24 -16.92 3.81 -0.22
C TYR A 24 -17.38 5.21 0.20
N GLU A 25 -16.57 6.24 -0.08
CA GLU A 25 -16.91 7.66 0.14
C GLU A 25 -18.19 8.04 -0.60
N ARG A 26 -18.33 7.64 -1.88
CA ARG A 26 -19.56 7.88 -2.66
C ARG A 26 -20.78 7.24 -2.02
N GLY A 27 -20.65 6.01 -1.49
CA GLY A 27 -21.73 5.33 -0.78
C GLY A 27 -22.22 6.08 0.46
N LEU A 28 -21.33 6.83 1.12
CA LEU A 28 -21.64 7.66 2.29
C LEU A 28 -21.92 9.12 1.95
N SER A 29 -21.99 9.49 0.67
CA SER A 29 -22.09 10.88 0.20
C SER A 29 -20.98 11.79 0.75
N LEU A 30 -19.79 11.22 1.00
CA LEU A 30 -18.62 11.95 1.43
C LEU A 30 -17.94 12.65 0.25
N PRO A 31 -17.32 13.82 0.49
CA PRO A 31 -16.43 14.42 -0.49
C PRO A 31 -15.30 13.47 -0.86
N VAL A 32 -14.89 13.50 -2.14
CA VAL A 32 -13.73 12.72 -2.61
C VAL A 32 -12.51 13.06 -1.76
N ASN A 33 -11.79 12.02 -1.34
CA ASN A 33 -10.56 12.05 -0.54
C ASN A 33 -10.75 12.39 0.95
N TYR A 34 -11.98 12.48 1.45
CA TYR A 34 -12.27 12.74 2.86
C TYR A 34 -11.66 11.71 3.82
N ILE A 35 -11.85 10.42 3.53
CA ILE A 35 -11.33 9.32 4.36
C ILE A 35 -9.80 9.31 4.32
N ASN A 36 -9.20 9.53 3.14
CA ASN A 36 -7.75 9.62 3.00
C ASN A 36 -7.15 10.76 3.85
N CYS A 37 -7.82 11.91 3.89
CA CYS A 37 -7.42 13.01 4.77
C CYS A 37 -7.45 12.59 6.24
N SER A 38 -8.46 11.85 6.66
CA SER A 38 -8.57 11.32 8.04
C SER A 38 -7.46 10.32 8.36
N ILE A 39 -7.21 9.34 7.47
CA ILE A 39 -6.11 8.36 7.64
C ILE A 39 -4.76 9.08 7.77
N THR A 40 -4.49 10.05 6.88
CA THR A 40 -3.24 10.81 6.87
C THR A 40 -3.10 11.68 8.11
N GLY A 41 -4.18 12.37 8.51
CA GLY A 41 -4.18 13.30 9.65
C GLY A 41 -3.87 12.62 10.99
N ARG A 42 -4.20 11.33 11.14
CA ARG A 42 -3.87 10.55 12.34
C ARG A 42 -2.39 10.14 12.42
N GLY A 43 -1.69 10.11 11.29
CA GLY A 43 -0.26 9.80 11.23
C GLY A 43 0.11 8.47 11.90
N SER A 44 1.25 8.44 12.59
CA SER A 44 1.81 7.23 13.19
C SER A 44 0.98 6.64 14.35
N GLN A 45 0.05 7.42 14.92
CA GLN A 45 -0.76 7.03 16.06
C GLN A 45 -2.12 6.43 15.67
N GLY A 46 -2.52 6.55 14.41
CA GLY A 46 -3.79 5.99 13.90
C GLY A 46 -3.77 4.47 13.80
N ALA A 47 -4.97 3.87 13.84
CA ALA A 47 -5.20 2.43 13.77
C ALA A 47 -4.52 1.81 12.54
N TRP A 48 -4.57 2.46 11.37
CA TRP A 48 -3.87 2.01 10.16
C TRP A 48 -2.37 1.81 10.40
N ALA A 49 -1.70 2.83 10.95
CA ALA A 49 -0.27 2.79 11.17
C ALA A 49 0.12 1.78 12.25
N LYS A 50 -0.72 1.61 13.29
CA LYS A 50 -0.52 0.58 14.33
C LYS A 50 -0.68 -0.83 13.77
N PHE A 51 -1.68 -1.05 12.92
CA PHE A 51 -1.92 -2.34 12.27
C PHE A 51 -0.79 -2.70 11.30
N GLU A 52 -0.31 -1.74 10.49
CA GLU A 52 0.89 -1.93 9.65
C GLU A 52 2.13 -2.34 10.46
N ARG A 53 2.25 -1.88 11.70
CA ARG A 53 3.37 -2.20 12.60
C ARG A 53 3.15 -3.48 13.43
N GLY A 54 2.01 -4.15 13.28
CA GLY A 54 1.64 -5.32 14.09
C GLY A 54 1.43 -5.00 15.57
N GLU A 55 1.12 -3.74 15.92
CA GLU A 55 0.85 -3.33 17.31
C GLU A 55 -0.56 -3.70 17.77
N ILE A 56 -1.48 -3.92 16.83
CA ILE A 56 -2.87 -4.31 17.08
C ILE A 56 -3.29 -5.42 16.12
N GLU A 57 -4.17 -6.29 16.60
CA GLU A 57 -4.74 -7.40 15.81
C GLU A 57 -5.88 -6.94 14.89
N LEU A 58 -6.18 -7.71 13.84
CA LEU A 58 -7.15 -7.35 12.79
C LEU A 58 -8.53 -6.93 13.32
N PHE A 59 -9.12 -7.70 14.24
CA PHE A 59 -10.44 -7.37 14.78
C PHE A 59 -10.43 -6.13 15.68
N GLN A 60 -9.31 -5.85 16.36
CA GLN A 60 -9.12 -4.60 17.09
C GLN A 60 -8.97 -3.44 16.11
N PHE A 61 -8.18 -3.65 15.04
CA PHE A 61 -8.02 -2.69 13.95
C PHE A 61 -9.37 -2.32 13.31
N TYR A 62 -10.26 -3.26 13.01
CA TYR A 62 -11.58 -2.91 12.45
C TYR A 62 -12.38 -1.96 13.34
N ARG A 63 -12.40 -2.22 14.65
CA ARG A 63 -13.11 -1.37 15.61
C ARG A 63 -12.49 0.01 15.68
N ASP A 64 -11.16 0.07 15.83
CA ASP A 64 -10.44 1.33 15.99
C ASP A 64 -10.48 2.14 14.71
N PHE A 65 -10.26 1.52 13.55
CA PHE A 65 -10.30 2.15 12.24
C PHE A 65 -11.69 2.71 11.92
N GLY A 66 -12.75 1.94 12.14
CA GLY A 66 -14.13 2.43 11.97
C GLY A 66 -14.43 3.62 12.90
N LYS A 67 -14.10 3.50 14.18
CA LYS A 67 -14.28 4.58 15.17
C LYS A 67 -13.50 5.84 14.81
N GLU A 68 -12.23 5.68 14.42
CA GLU A 68 -11.34 6.75 14.03
C GLU A 68 -11.83 7.48 12.77
N LEU A 69 -12.38 6.75 11.80
CA LEU A 69 -12.89 7.35 10.57
C LEU A 69 -14.30 7.91 10.71
N SER A 70 -15.03 7.51 11.75
CA SER A 70 -16.34 8.07 12.13
C SER A 70 -16.23 9.43 12.85
N ASP A 71 -15.03 9.84 13.25
CA ASP A 71 -14.74 11.13 13.88
C ASP A 71 -14.87 12.29 12.85
N SER A 72 -16.10 12.78 12.70
CA SER A 72 -16.42 13.90 11.80
C SER A 72 -15.74 15.20 12.22
N VAL A 73 -15.44 15.39 13.51
CA VAL A 73 -14.81 16.63 14.00
C VAL A 73 -13.41 16.78 13.44
N ASN A 74 -12.54 15.80 13.69
CA ASN A 74 -11.17 15.86 13.18
C ASN A 74 -11.11 15.62 11.66
N GLY A 75 -11.96 14.71 11.13
CA GLY A 75 -12.08 14.50 9.68
C GLY A 75 -12.37 15.80 8.93
N ASN A 76 -13.30 16.62 9.43
CA ASN A 76 -13.65 17.91 8.83
C ASN A 76 -12.49 18.92 8.90
N ILE A 77 -11.71 18.93 9.98
CA ILE A 77 -10.54 19.81 10.12
C ILE A 77 -9.49 19.45 9.05
N TRP A 78 -9.13 18.17 8.94
CA TRP A 78 -8.11 17.73 7.98
C TRP A 78 -8.58 17.87 6.53
N TYR A 79 -9.87 17.67 6.25
CA TYR A 79 -10.40 17.87 4.91
C TYR A 79 -10.40 19.34 4.50
N LYS A 80 -10.79 20.27 5.39
CA LYS A 80 -10.69 21.71 5.13
C LYS A 80 -9.26 22.15 4.85
N GLU A 81 -8.30 21.61 5.60
CA GLU A 81 -6.88 21.87 5.37
C GLU A 81 -6.43 21.34 4.00
N TYR A 82 -6.87 20.14 3.63
CA TYR A 82 -6.65 19.59 2.29
C TYR A 82 -7.21 20.49 1.18
N CYS A 83 -8.46 20.94 1.30
CA CYS A 83 -9.07 21.88 0.35
C CYS A 83 -8.25 23.16 0.23
N ASN A 84 -7.86 23.77 1.35
CA ASN A 84 -7.05 24.98 1.38
C ASN A 84 -5.69 24.79 0.66
N ARG A 85 -4.93 23.74 1.02
CA ARG A 85 -3.64 23.43 0.38
C ARG A 85 -3.75 23.17 -1.12
N ARG A 86 -4.91 22.69 -1.59
CA ARG A 86 -5.18 22.39 -2.99
C ARG A 86 -5.85 23.53 -3.75
N GLY A 87 -6.19 24.63 -3.08
CA GLY A 87 -6.95 25.73 -3.67
C GLY A 87 -8.37 25.32 -4.11
N LEU A 88 -8.96 24.35 -3.42
CA LEU A 88 -10.31 23.83 -3.71
C LEU A 88 -11.34 24.52 -2.82
N GLU A 89 -12.52 24.77 -3.38
CA GLU A 89 -13.69 25.15 -2.58
C GLU A 89 -14.09 23.96 -1.68
N CYS A 90 -14.24 24.21 -0.38
CA CYS A 90 -14.62 23.17 0.56
C CYS A 90 -16.14 22.92 0.47
N PRO A 91 -16.59 21.71 0.07
CA PRO A 91 -18.01 21.37 0.04
C PRO A 91 -18.60 21.30 1.46
N PRO A 92 -19.94 21.19 1.59
CA PRO A 92 -20.59 20.80 2.84
C PRO A 92 -20.00 19.50 3.38
N LEU A 93 -19.78 19.46 4.69
CA LEU A 93 -19.13 18.34 5.38
C LEU A 93 -20.10 17.67 6.37
N PRO A 94 -19.93 16.36 6.64
CA PRO A 94 -20.83 15.63 7.54
C PRO A 94 -20.77 16.18 8.96
N SER A 95 -21.92 16.30 9.61
CA SER A 95 -22.02 16.54 11.06
C SER A 95 -21.85 15.24 11.85
N GLU A 96 -22.40 14.14 11.33
CA GLU A 96 -22.30 12.79 11.88
C GLU A 96 -21.84 11.85 10.77
N LEU A 97 -21.06 10.84 11.15
CA LEU A 97 -20.51 9.86 10.22
C LEU A 97 -20.36 8.52 10.93
N THR A 98 -20.74 7.44 10.25
CA THR A 98 -20.49 6.07 10.70
C THR A 98 -19.72 5.36 9.59
N VAL A 99 -18.50 4.94 9.89
CA VAL A 99 -17.66 4.12 9.01
C VAL A 99 -17.57 2.72 9.59
N ASP A 100 -17.96 1.74 8.78
CA ASP A 100 -17.69 0.33 9.05
C ASP A 100 -16.24 0.02 8.66
N GLY A 101 -15.38 -0.13 9.67
CA GLY A 101 -13.96 -0.39 9.47
C GLY A 101 -13.67 -1.75 8.82
N ARG A 102 -14.51 -2.76 9.05
CA ARG A 102 -14.36 -4.09 8.43
C ARG A 102 -14.74 -4.01 6.95
N GLU A 103 -15.87 -3.40 6.62
CA GLU A 103 -16.31 -3.27 5.24
C GLU A 103 -15.38 -2.40 4.40
N LEU A 104 -14.95 -1.26 4.94
CA LEU A 104 -13.99 -0.39 4.25
C LEU A 104 -12.66 -1.11 4.00
N PHE A 105 -12.06 -1.70 5.03
CA PHE A 105 -10.79 -2.41 4.88
C PHE A 105 -10.92 -3.62 3.94
N GLY A 106 -11.99 -4.40 4.06
CA GLY A 106 -12.27 -5.52 3.17
C GLY A 106 -12.40 -5.07 1.70
N ALA A 107 -13.09 -3.96 1.45
CA ALA A 107 -13.17 -3.39 0.10
C ALA A 107 -11.80 -2.98 -0.43
N MET A 108 -10.96 -2.37 0.41
CA MET A 108 -9.58 -2.01 0.07
C MET A 108 -8.73 -3.23 -0.30
N MET A 109 -8.79 -4.30 0.49
CA MET A 109 -8.02 -5.53 0.23
C MET A 109 -8.48 -6.25 -1.03
N ARG A 110 -9.80 -6.35 -1.24
CA ARG A 110 -10.37 -6.94 -2.47
C ARG A 110 -10.08 -6.12 -3.72
N ALA A 111 -9.95 -4.79 -3.61
CA ALA A 111 -9.50 -3.96 -4.71
C ALA A 111 -8.00 -4.18 -5.01
N ALA A 112 -7.19 -4.26 -3.96
CA ALA A 112 -5.75 -4.49 -4.06
C ALA A 112 -5.35 -5.89 -4.57
N SER A 113 -6.28 -6.86 -4.61
CA SER A 113 -6.01 -8.19 -5.17
C SER A 113 -6.05 -8.24 -6.72
N ARG A 114 -6.35 -7.11 -7.38
CA ARG A 114 -6.39 -7.03 -8.85
C ARG A 114 -5.04 -6.54 -9.40
N TYR A 115 -4.60 -7.13 -10.51
CA TYR A 115 -3.40 -6.65 -11.22
C TYR A 115 -3.65 -5.30 -11.90
N ASP A 116 -2.62 -4.46 -11.92
CA ASP A 116 -2.49 -3.43 -12.94
C ASP A 116 -2.14 -4.10 -14.27
N GLN A 117 -2.97 -3.89 -15.29
CA GLN A 117 -2.85 -4.61 -16.56
C GLN A 117 -1.58 -4.24 -17.32
N HIS A 118 -1.16 -2.97 -17.26
CA HIS A 118 0.03 -2.49 -17.95
C HIS A 118 1.29 -3.00 -17.26
N MET A 119 1.34 -2.92 -15.93
CA MET A 119 2.47 -3.41 -15.16
C MET A 119 2.60 -4.92 -15.20
N ARG A 120 1.49 -5.66 -15.13
CA ARG A 120 1.50 -7.12 -15.32
C ARG A 120 2.05 -7.50 -16.69
N HIS A 121 1.62 -6.81 -17.75
CA HIS A 121 2.12 -7.08 -19.10
C HIS A 121 3.63 -6.81 -19.22
N ALA A 122 4.11 -5.70 -18.65
CA ALA A 122 5.53 -5.37 -18.61
C ALA A 122 6.34 -6.42 -17.82
N LEU A 123 5.87 -6.82 -16.65
CA LEU A 123 6.49 -7.83 -15.80
C LEU A 123 6.61 -9.18 -16.52
N LEU A 124 5.53 -9.63 -17.18
CA LEU A 124 5.54 -10.88 -17.95
C LEU A 124 6.52 -10.82 -19.13
N LYS A 125 6.60 -9.68 -19.84
CA LYS A 125 7.58 -9.49 -20.91
C LYS A 125 9.03 -9.56 -20.40
N LEU A 126 9.32 -8.92 -19.27
CA LEU A 126 10.64 -8.97 -18.65
C LEU A 126 11.00 -10.41 -18.24
N ARG A 127 10.03 -11.15 -17.69
CA ARG A 127 10.21 -12.55 -17.31
C ARG A 127 10.49 -13.46 -18.51
N ILE A 128 9.76 -13.29 -19.60
CA ILE A 128 9.98 -14.05 -20.85
C ILE A 128 11.34 -13.73 -21.46
N ALA A 129 11.76 -12.46 -21.40
CA ALA A 129 13.06 -12.06 -21.92
C ALA A 129 14.23 -12.69 -21.14
N GLY A 130 14.06 -12.92 -19.83
CA GLY A 130 15.06 -13.62 -18.99
C GLY A 130 16.39 -12.88 -18.83
N GLN A 131 16.41 -11.57 -19.12
CA GLN A 131 17.63 -10.75 -19.10
C GLN A 131 17.92 -10.09 -17.75
N HIS A 132 16.92 -10.01 -16.87
CA HIS A 132 17.02 -9.33 -15.58
C HIS A 132 16.43 -10.21 -14.48
N LYS A 133 17.00 -10.14 -13.27
CA LYS A 133 16.29 -10.65 -12.10
C LYS A 133 15.13 -9.71 -11.76
N LEU A 134 14.00 -10.28 -11.39
CA LEU A 134 12.80 -9.55 -10.99
C LEU A 134 12.62 -9.69 -9.48
N VAL A 135 12.60 -8.58 -8.77
CA VAL A 135 12.49 -8.56 -7.30
C VAL A 135 11.28 -7.75 -6.89
N ALA A 136 10.49 -8.27 -5.96
CA ALA A 136 9.47 -7.50 -5.28
C ALA A 136 10.03 -6.85 -4.00
N LEU A 137 9.73 -5.56 -3.77
CA LEU A 137 10.08 -4.83 -2.56
C LEU A 137 8.83 -4.08 -2.05
N THR A 138 8.10 -4.69 -1.11
CA THR A 138 6.78 -4.23 -0.68
C THR A 138 6.74 -3.95 0.82
N ASN A 139 6.04 -2.88 1.18
CA ASN A 139 5.51 -2.74 2.53
C ASN A 139 4.20 -3.53 2.61
N ASN A 140 4.04 -4.37 3.62
CA ASN A 140 2.85 -5.23 3.77
C ASN A 140 2.52 -5.49 5.24
N PHE A 141 1.31 -5.97 5.49
CA PHE A 141 0.85 -6.36 6.82
C PHE A 141 1.47 -7.68 7.27
N ALA A 142 1.72 -7.80 8.57
CA ALA A 142 2.15 -9.07 9.16
C ALA A 142 1.14 -10.18 8.89
N ARG A 143 1.64 -11.42 8.81
CA ARG A 143 0.79 -12.60 8.66
C ARG A 143 -0.12 -12.68 9.88
N VAL A 144 -1.42 -12.49 9.66
CA VAL A 144 -2.43 -12.56 10.72
C VAL A 144 -3.02 -13.96 10.73
N ASP A 145 -3.07 -14.58 11.91
CA ASP A 145 -3.84 -15.81 12.11
C ASP A 145 -5.32 -15.44 12.26
N ILE A 146 -6.10 -15.69 11.22
CA ILE A 146 -7.51 -15.26 11.13
C ILE A 146 -8.42 -16.42 10.75
N PRO A 147 -9.70 -16.38 11.17
CA PRO A 147 -10.69 -17.36 10.73
C PRO A 147 -10.78 -17.41 9.20
N VAL A 148 -11.05 -18.60 8.65
CA VAL A 148 -11.14 -18.82 7.20
C VAL A 148 -12.19 -17.92 6.56
N GLU A 149 -13.32 -17.71 7.22
CA GLU A 149 -14.38 -16.83 6.74
C GLU A 149 -13.92 -15.39 6.59
N GLU A 150 -13.03 -14.94 7.49
CA GLU A 150 -12.44 -13.60 7.44
C GLU A 150 -11.38 -13.51 6.34
N ALA A 151 -10.57 -14.54 6.15
CA ALA A 151 -9.63 -14.62 5.05
C ALA A 151 -10.35 -14.54 3.68
N THR A 152 -11.42 -15.32 3.50
CA THR A 152 -12.25 -15.26 2.29
C THR A 152 -12.90 -13.90 2.10
N PHE A 153 -13.40 -13.26 3.16
CA PHE A 153 -13.95 -11.91 3.09
C PHE A 153 -12.91 -10.89 2.59
N LEU A 154 -11.66 -10.99 3.05
CA LEU A 154 -10.56 -10.11 2.63
C LEU A 154 -10.03 -10.43 1.22
N GLY A 155 -10.40 -11.58 0.64
CA GLY A 155 -9.75 -12.10 -0.57
C GLY A 155 -8.32 -12.56 -0.31
N TRP A 156 -8.02 -13.00 0.92
CA TRP A 156 -6.74 -13.50 1.40
C TRP A 156 -6.75 -15.03 1.49
N ASP A 157 -7.31 -15.71 0.51
CA ASP A 157 -7.42 -17.18 0.51
C ASP A 157 -6.02 -17.85 0.67
N ASP A 158 -4.99 -17.26 0.06
CA ASP A 158 -3.57 -17.64 0.22
C ASP A 158 -2.77 -16.65 1.10
N GLY A 159 -3.47 -15.85 1.92
CA GLY A 159 -2.90 -14.74 2.69
C GLY A 159 -2.81 -13.41 1.91
N PRO A 160 -2.24 -12.36 2.54
CA PRO A 160 -2.19 -11.00 1.98
C PRO A 160 -1.29 -10.89 0.74
N THR A 161 -0.35 -11.84 0.56
CA THR A 161 0.47 -11.95 -0.64
C THR A 161 0.35 -13.37 -1.19
N PRO A 162 -0.50 -13.58 -2.21
CA PRO A 162 -0.79 -14.92 -2.70
C PRO A 162 0.40 -15.56 -3.44
N ASN A 163 0.47 -16.89 -3.43
CA ASN A 163 1.61 -17.64 -3.99
C ASN A 163 1.82 -17.40 -5.48
N HIS A 164 0.73 -17.23 -6.25
CA HIS A 164 0.81 -16.97 -7.68
C HIS A 164 1.45 -15.60 -7.99
N LEU A 165 1.32 -14.61 -7.09
CA LEU A 165 2.01 -13.33 -7.19
C LEU A 165 3.50 -13.47 -6.84
N ARG A 166 3.82 -14.18 -5.75
CA ARG A 166 5.22 -14.46 -5.35
C ARG A 166 5.98 -15.17 -6.47
N GLY A 167 5.32 -16.12 -7.14
CA GLY A 167 5.89 -16.87 -8.25
C GLY A 167 6.27 -16.04 -9.48
N LEU A 168 5.87 -14.77 -9.57
CA LEU A 168 6.25 -13.85 -10.65
C LEU A 168 7.65 -13.22 -10.47
N PHE A 169 8.27 -13.39 -9.30
CA PHE A 169 9.56 -12.80 -8.96
C PHE A 169 10.60 -13.86 -8.63
N ASP A 170 11.88 -13.53 -8.84
CA ASP A 170 13.02 -14.35 -8.44
C ASP A 170 13.31 -14.21 -6.94
N ASP A 171 13.00 -13.05 -6.36
CA ASP A 171 13.02 -12.81 -4.92
C ASP A 171 11.88 -11.88 -4.50
N PHE A 172 11.44 -12.04 -3.25
CA PHE A 172 10.34 -11.28 -2.67
C PHE A 172 10.76 -10.74 -1.29
N CYS A 173 11.07 -9.44 -1.24
CA CYS A 173 11.40 -8.71 -0.03
C CYS A 173 10.12 -8.10 0.58
N ASP A 174 9.62 -8.75 1.63
CA ASP A 174 8.39 -8.38 2.33
C ASP A 174 8.73 -7.71 3.67
N SER A 175 8.23 -6.50 3.90
CA SER A 175 8.55 -5.75 5.13
C SER A 175 8.17 -6.50 6.40
N SER A 176 7.07 -7.24 6.34
CA SER A 176 6.52 -7.93 7.51
C SER A 176 7.37 -9.10 7.99
N SER A 177 8.08 -9.77 7.08
CA SER A 177 8.96 -10.89 7.42
C SER A 177 10.37 -10.43 7.76
N LEU A 178 10.81 -9.28 7.24
CA LEU A 178 12.18 -8.81 7.37
C LEU A 178 12.37 -7.74 8.45
N GLY A 179 11.29 -7.18 9.01
CA GLY A 179 11.35 -6.15 10.06
C GLY A 179 11.95 -4.82 9.58
N MET A 180 11.91 -4.57 8.28
CA MET A 180 12.39 -3.37 7.61
C MET A 180 11.29 -2.85 6.69
N ARG A 181 11.24 -1.55 6.40
CA ARG A 181 10.24 -0.99 5.48
C ARG A 181 10.80 0.11 4.60
N LYS A 182 10.17 0.34 3.46
CA LYS A 182 10.39 1.58 2.70
C LYS A 182 9.85 2.75 3.54
N PRO A 183 10.58 3.88 3.63
CA PRO A 183 11.74 4.29 2.83
C PRO A 183 13.12 4.09 3.50
N GLU A 184 13.28 3.16 4.44
CA GLU A 184 14.56 2.91 5.14
C GLU A 184 15.65 2.39 4.19
N ALA A 185 16.82 3.01 4.19
CA ALA A 185 17.93 2.67 3.28
C ALA A 185 18.33 1.18 3.34
N ARG A 186 18.35 0.60 4.55
CA ARG A 186 18.70 -0.81 4.79
C ARG A 186 17.84 -1.80 3.99
N PHE A 187 16.58 -1.46 3.72
CA PHE A 187 15.67 -2.38 3.04
C PHE A 187 16.01 -2.52 1.55
N TYR A 188 16.37 -1.41 0.90
CA TYR A 188 16.86 -1.40 -0.48
C TYR A 188 18.21 -2.11 -0.61
N LEU A 189 19.13 -1.85 0.33
CA LEU A 189 20.45 -2.48 0.36
C LEU A 189 20.35 -4.00 0.54
N LEU A 190 19.45 -4.47 1.39
CA LEU A 190 19.18 -5.91 1.55
C LEU A 190 18.69 -6.55 0.25
N ALA A 191 17.80 -5.88 -0.50
CA ALA A 191 17.33 -6.39 -1.80
C ALA A 191 18.47 -6.49 -2.82
N CYS A 192 19.38 -5.52 -2.84
CA CYS A 192 20.60 -5.53 -3.66
C CYS A 192 21.55 -6.66 -3.24
N GLU A 193 21.81 -6.80 -1.94
CA GLU A 193 22.68 -7.84 -1.36
C GLU A 193 22.17 -9.23 -1.73
N ARG A 194 20.89 -9.52 -1.51
CA ARG A 194 20.26 -10.81 -1.87
C ARG A 194 20.30 -11.08 -3.38
N SER A 195 20.32 -10.01 -4.18
CA SER A 195 20.42 -10.10 -5.64
C SER A 195 21.87 -10.21 -6.15
N GLY A 196 22.87 -9.92 -5.31
CA GLY A 196 24.29 -9.90 -5.65
C GLY A 196 24.69 -8.73 -6.55
N ILE A 197 24.11 -7.55 -6.33
CA ILE A 197 24.34 -6.35 -7.16
C ILE A 197 24.59 -5.09 -6.33
N GLU A 198 25.21 -4.09 -6.96
CA GLU A 198 25.26 -2.73 -6.42
C GLU A 198 23.95 -1.98 -6.73
N PRO A 199 23.53 -0.97 -5.93
CA PRO A 199 22.32 -0.19 -6.20
C PRO A 199 22.26 0.43 -7.60
N SER A 200 23.41 0.84 -8.16
CA SER A 200 23.51 1.41 -9.52
C SER A 200 23.23 0.42 -10.65
N GLU A 201 23.09 -0.87 -10.33
CA GLU A 201 22.72 -1.92 -11.28
C GLU A 201 21.23 -2.28 -11.19
N ALA A 202 20.46 -1.56 -10.37
CA ALA A 202 19.03 -1.77 -10.18
C ALA A 202 18.21 -0.60 -10.73
N VAL A 203 17.04 -0.92 -11.27
CA VAL A 203 15.95 0.05 -11.48
C VAL A 203 14.80 -0.28 -10.54
N PHE A 204 14.27 0.74 -9.86
CA PHE A 204 13.18 0.62 -8.90
C PHE A 204 11.91 1.33 -9.36
N LEU A 205 10.79 0.62 -9.32
CA LEU A 205 9.45 1.10 -9.70
C LEU A 205 8.56 1.19 -8.46
N ASP A 206 8.02 2.38 -8.18
CA ASP A 206 7.17 2.67 -7.01
C ASP A 206 6.24 3.85 -7.37
N ASP A 207 5.04 3.92 -6.78
CA ASP A 207 4.09 5.03 -6.97
C ASP A 207 4.32 6.16 -5.95
N ILE A 208 4.99 5.86 -4.83
CA ILE A 208 5.27 6.79 -3.73
C ILE A 208 6.63 7.47 -3.95
N GLY A 209 6.58 8.78 -4.21
CA GLY A 209 7.77 9.58 -4.48
C GLY A 209 8.82 9.61 -3.36
N LEU A 210 8.43 9.40 -2.10
CA LEU A 210 9.38 9.32 -0.98
C LEU A 210 10.25 8.05 -1.08
N ASN A 211 9.66 6.91 -1.46
CA ASN A 211 10.38 5.67 -1.64
C ASN A 211 11.40 5.79 -2.77
N LEU A 212 10.97 6.36 -3.90
CA LEU A 212 11.85 6.64 -5.05
C LEU A 212 13.01 7.58 -4.69
N LYS A 213 12.77 8.61 -3.88
CA LYS A 213 13.85 9.52 -3.42
C LYS A 213 14.92 8.77 -2.63
N SER A 214 14.53 7.88 -1.71
CA SER A 214 15.49 7.05 -0.96
C SER A 214 16.28 6.11 -1.88
N ALA A 215 15.60 5.41 -2.81
CA ALA A 215 16.27 4.53 -3.76
C ALA A 215 17.28 5.29 -4.64
N LYS A 216 16.89 6.46 -5.16
CA LYS A 216 17.76 7.32 -5.97
C LYS A 216 18.98 7.82 -5.19
N ALA A 217 18.82 8.14 -3.91
CA ALA A 217 19.93 8.56 -3.05
C ALA A 217 20.98 7.45 -2.83
N LEU A 218 20.59 6.18 -2.99
CA LEU A 218 21.48 5.02 -2.94
C LEU A 218 22.15 4.72 -4.29
N GLY A 219 21.74 5.39 -5.37
CA GLY A 219 22.31 5.23 -6.71
C GLY A 219 21.46 4.42 -7.68
N MET A 220 20.25 3.99 -7.30
CA MET A 220 19.33 3.27 -8.19
C MET A 220 18.75 4.16 -9.29
N GLU A 221 18.49 3.58 -10.46
CA GLU A 221 17.54 4.17 -11.40
C GLU A 221 16.11 4.06 -10.84
N THR A 222 15.26 5.04 -11.10
CA THR A 222 13.91 5.08 -10.51
C THR A 222 12.86 5.45 -11.56
N ILE A 223 11.77 4.71 -11.59
CA ILE A 223 10.59 5.00 -12.43
C ILE A 223 9.39 5.19 -11.52
N ARG A 224 8.66 6.29 -11.73
CA ARG A 224 7.39 6.53 -11.05
C ARG A 224 6.25 6.01 -11.92
N LYS A 225 5.41 5.16 -11.33
CA LYS A 225 4.12 4.74 -11.90
C LYS A 225 3.01 5.67 -11.42
#